data_AF-A0A659QYW3-F1
#
_entry.id   AF-A0A659QYW3-F1
#
_cell.length_a   1.000
_cell.length_b   1.000
_cell.length_c   1.000
_cell.angle_alpha   90.00
_cell.angle_beta   90.00
_cell.angle_gamma   90.00
#
_symmetry.space_group_name_H-M   'P 1'
#
loop_
_entity.id
_entity.type
_entity.pdbx_description
1 polymer ?
#
loop_
_entity_poly.entity_id
_entity_poly.type
_entity_poly.pdbx_seq_one_letter_code
_entity_poly.pdbx_strand_id
1 'polypeptide(L)' 'LLASRRQINQLLNWHWKLKPQNGQPELISGWRAELMAEKLTLLLQEYPR' A
#
# COMPACT_ATOMS: atom_id res chain seq x y z
N LEU A 1 12.83 10.47 -2.13
CA LEU A 1 11.96 9.55 -2.91
C LEU A 1 10.83 9.06 -2.00
N LEU A 2 9.58 9.48 -2.26
CA LEU A 2 8.43 9.18 -1.41
C LEU A 2 8.05 7.68 -1.46
N ALA A 3 8.01 7.10 -2.65
CA ALA A 3 7.76 5.68 -2.88
C ALA A 3 8.63 5.16 -4.02
N SER A 4 9.09 3.91 -3.91
CA SER A 4 9.74 3.18 -5.00
C SER A 4 8.75 2.25 -5.72
N ARG A 5 9.09 1.82 -6.94
CA ARG A 5 8.32 0.82 -7.70
C ARG A 5 8.05 -0.46 -6.89
N ARG A 6 9.03 -0.92 -6.09
CA ARG A 6 8.87 -2.09 -5.21
C ARG A 6 7.77 -1.87 -4.18
N GLN A 7 7.76 -0.71 -3.54
CA GLN A 7 6.79 -0.37 -2.47
C GLN A 7 5.37 -0.22 -3.02
N ILE A 8 5.22 0.37 -4.20
CA ILE A 8 3.92 0.44 -4.90
C ILE A 8 3.43 -0.98 -5.18
N ASN A 9 4.28 -1.83 -5.76
CA ASN A 9 3.89 -3.21 -6.05
C ASN A 9 3.60 -4.02 -4.77
N GLN A 10 4.27 -3.75 -3.66
CA GLN A 10 3.96 -4.38 -2.37
C GLN A 10 2.53 -4.03 -1.93
N LEU A 11 2.16 -2.75 -2.00
CA LEU A 11 0.82 -2.26 -1.68
C LEU A 11 -0.25 -2.89 -2.58
N LEU A 12 -0.03 -2.91 -3.88
CA LEU A 12 -0.97 -3.49 -4.85
C LEU A 12 -1.15 -5.01 -4.63
N ASN A 13 -0.05 -5.74 -4.44
CA ASN A 13 -0.12 -7.16 -4.14
C ASN A 13 -0.85 -7.43 -2.81
N TRP A 14 -0.80 -6.49 -1.85
CA TRP A 14 -1.46 -6.62 -0.54
C TRP A 14 -2.95 -6.38 -0.67
N HIS A 15 -3.35 -5.31 -1.37
CA HIS A 15 -4.75 -4.95 -1.63
C HIS A 15 -5.50 -6.08 -2.35
N TRP A 16 -4.93 -6.63 -3.43
CA TRP A 16 -5.57 -7.70 -4.21
C TRP A 16 -5.23 -9.12 -3.75
N LYS A 17 -4.42 -9.27 -2.70
CA LYS A 17 -3.97 -10.57 -2.16
C LYS A 17 -3.36 -11.50 -3.22
N LEU A 18 -2.58 -10.92 -4.14
CA LEU A 18 -2.00 -11.64 -5.28
C LEU A 18 -0.88 -12.61 -4.89
N LYS A 19 -0.23 -12.36 -3.74
CA LYS A 19 0.86 -13.16 -3.20
C LYS A 19 0.79 -13.20 -1.67
N PRO A 20 1.25 -14.28 -1.01
CA PRO A 20 1.40 -14.30 0.43
C PRO A 20 2.38 -13.20 0.85
N GLN A 21 1.95 -12.34 1.76
CA GLN A 21 2.76 -11.25 2.31
C GLN A 21 2.78 -11.33 3.83
N ASN A 22 3.97 -11.15 4.39
CA ASN A 22 4.17 -11.05 5.83
C ASN A 22 4.07 -9.57 6.22
N GLY A 23 2.93 -9.20 6.81
CA GLY A 23 2.72 -7.87 7.39
C GLY A 23 2.14 -6.83 6.44
N GLN A 24 2.13 -5.58 6.92
CA GLN A 24 1.59 -4.43 6.21
C GLN A 24 2.63 -3.81 5.25
N PRO A 25 2.22 -3.30 4.08
CA PRO A 25 3.11 -2.60 3.16
C PRO A 25 3.80 -1.38 3.80
N GLU A 26 5.01 -1.08 3.34
CA GLU A 26 5.81 0.06 3.83
C GLU A 26 5.17 1.44 3.54
N LEU A 27 4.23 1.52 2.60
CA LEU A 27 3.52 2.77 2.27
C LEU A 27 2.39 3.12 3.23
N ILE A 28 1.90 2.12 3.96
CA ILE A 28 0.81 2.29 4.94
C ILE A 28 1.28 1.92 6.37
N SER A 29 2.59 1.85 6.58
CA SER A 29 3.20 1.59 7.90
C SER A 29 4.32 2.60 8.21
N GLY A 30 4.62 2.77 9.50
CA GLY A 30 5.61 3.73 10.00
C GLY A 30 5.29 5.19 9.64
N TRP A 31 6.32 6.03 9.55
CA TRP A 31 6.17 7.47 9.26
C TRP A 31 5.54 7.79 7.89
N ARG A 32 5.58 6.83 6.94
CA ARG A 32 4.91 6.99 5.64
C ARG A 32 3.40 6.92 5.77
N ALA A 33 2.90 6.12 6.72
CA ALA A 33 1.47 6.00 6.95
C ALA A 33 0.85 7.35 7.33
N GLU A 34 1.54 8.12 8.17
CA GLU A 34 1.11 9.44 8.64
C GLU A 34 0.92 10.45 7.50
N LEU A 35 1.63 10.28 6.38
CA LEU A 35 1.57 11.19 5.24
C LEU A 35 0.56 10.79 4.18
N MET A 36 0.34 9.48 3.99
CA MET A 36 -0.34 8.98 2.79
C MET A 36 -1.23 7.76 2.99
N ALA A 37 -1.28 7.13 4.18
CA ALA A 37 -2.12 5.94 4.38
C ALA A 37 -3.59 6.23 4.07
N GLU A 38 -4.14 7.31 4.63
CA GLU A 38 -5.55 7.68 4.43
C GLU A 38 -5.89 7.88 2.94
N LYS A 39 -5.09 8.69 2.24
CA LYS A 39 -5.30 8.96 0.80
C LYS A 39 -5.13 7.70 -0.05
N LEU A 40 -4.15 6.86 0.28
CA LEU A 40 -3.93 5.59 -0.44
C LEU A 40 -5.08 4.62 -0.19
N THR A 41 -5.57 4.49 1.04
CA THR A 41 -6.71 3.63 1.36
C THR A 41 -7.98 4.10 0.66
N LEU A 42 -8.25 5.41 0.62
CA LEU A 42 -9.36 5.97 -0.14
C LEU A 42 -9.24 5.68 -1.64
N LEU A 43 -8.08 5.91 -2.23
CA LEU A 43 -7.84 5.60 -3.65
C LEU A 43 -8.03 4.10 -3.94
N LEU A 44 -7.55 3.23 -3.06
CA LEU A 44 -7.68 1.78 -3.22
C LEU A 44 -9.15 1.31 -3.13
N GLN A 45 -10.06 2.07 -2.50
CA GLN A 45 -11.49 1.76 -2.49
C GLN A 45 -12.14 1.95 -3.87
N GLU A 46 -11.60 2.82 -4.72
CA GLU A 46 -12.08 3.01 -6.10
C GLU A 46 -11.76 1.80 -7.00
N TYR A 47 -10.84 0.94 -6.57
CA TYR A 47 -10.43 -0.27 -7.28
C TYR A 47 -10.76 -1.53 -6.46
N PRO A 48 -12.05 -1.91 -6.37
CA PRO A 48 -12.46 -3.15 -5.73
C PRO A 48 -11.85 -4.37 -6.44
N ARG A 49 -11.74 -5.47 -5.69
CA ARG A 49 -11.12 -6.72 -6.14
C ARG A 49 -11.88 -7.40 -7.27
#